data_AF-A0A1Y6MRB8-F1
#
_entry.id   AF-A0A1Y6MRB8-F1
#
_cell.length_a   1.000
_cell.length_b   1.000
_cell.length_c   1.000
_cell.angle_alpha   90.00
_cell.angle_beta   90.00
_cell.angle_gamma   90.00
#
_symmetry.space_group_name_H-M   'P 1'
#
loop_
_entity.id
_entity.type
_entity.pdbx_description
1 polymer ?
#
loop_
_entity_poly.entity_id
_entity_poly.type
_entity_poly.pdbx_seq_one_letter_code
_entity_poly.pdbx_strand_id
1 'polypeptide(L)'
;MLAAEILLAVMTISPNLISQFNALLNLAVFINMVPYILSMTGLEVLLRKNMVSPKQYRLGATVGTLAVLYSIYGVYACGATAVFGGTILMLLGYIFYGFIAARDTKPEVKAN
;
A
#
# COMPACT_ATOMS: atom_id res chain seq x y z
N MET A 1 9.09 9.54 24.42
CA MET A 1 9.88 10.67 23.88
C MET A 1 11.37 10.40 24.07
N LEU A 2 11.87 10.29 25.31
CA LEU A 2 13.29 10.00 25.59
C LEU A 2 13.88 8.77 24.86
N ALA A 3 13.12 7.67 24.80
CA ALA A 3 13.56 6.47 24.09
C ALA A 3 13.72 6.68 22.58
N ALA A 4 12.84 7.49 21.96
CA ALA A 4 12.93 7.83 20.55
C ALA A 4 14.10 8.79 20.27
N GLU A 5 14.32 9.76 21.16
CA GLU A 5 15.47 10.68 21.10
C GLU A 5 16.80 9.93 21.21
N ILE A 6 16.92 8.96 22.11
CA ILE A 6 18.13 8.12 22.26
C ILE A 6 18.34 7.24 21.03
N LEU A 7 17.27 6.64 20.48
CA LEU A 7 17.34 5.84 19.25
C LEU A 7 17.83 6.67 18.06
N LEU A 8 17.25 7.86 17.88
CA LEU A 8 17.64 8.80 16.82
C LEU A 8 19.08 9.29 17.01
N ALA A 9 19.52 9.57 18.24
CA ALA A 9 20.89 9.97 18.54
C ALA A 9 21.91 8.87 18.19
N VAL A 10 21.62 7.60 18.51
CA VAL A 10 22.47 6.46 18.13
C VAL A 10 22.49 6.27 16.60
N MET A 11 21.35 6.45 15.93
CA MET A 11 21.29 6.41 14.47
C MET A 11 22.19 7.48 13.85
N THR A 12 22.18 8.72 14.37
CA THR A 12 23.00 9.82 13.82
C THR A 12 24.51 9.65 13.96
N ILE A 13 24.98 8.79 14.86
CA ILE A 13 26.42 8.54 15.07
C ILE A 13 27.03 7.70 13.93
N SER A 14 26.24 6.83 13.30
CA SER A 14 26.72 5.92 12.26
C SER A 14 26.06 6.21 10.91
N PRO A 15 26.80 6.73 9.91
CA PRO A 15 26.28 6.99 8.57
C PRO A 15 25.64 5.75 7.92
N ASN A 16 26.18 4.57 8.21
CA ASN A 16 25.66 3.30 7.71
C ASN A 16 24.29 2.96 8.30
N LEU A 17 24.10 3.19 9.61
CA LEU A 17 22.84 2.89 10.29
C LEU A 17 21.71 3.81 9.82
N ILE A 18 21.99 5.10 9.60
CA ILE A 18 21.03 6.05 9.01
C ILE A 18 20.61 5.60 7.60
N SER A 19 21.57 5.19 6.77
CA SER A 19 21.28 4.74 5.41
C SER A 19 20.36 3.52 5.39
N GLN A 20 20.64 2.52 6.24
CA GLN A 20 19.80 1.32 6.36
C GLN A 20 18.40 1.67 6.90
N PHE A 21 18.31 2.54 7.90
CA PHE A 21 17.03 3.01 8.43
C PHE A 21 16.22 3.72 7.34
N ASN A 22 16.83 4.63 6.58
CA ASN A 22 16.15 5.33 5.49
C ASN A 22 15.70 4.36 4.38
N ALA A 23 16.49 3.34 4.07
CA ALA A 23 16.09 2.30 3.12
C ALA A 23 14.85 1.54 3.60
N LEU A 24 14.81 1.14 4.88
CA LEU A 24 13.65 0.49 5.48
C LEU A 24 12.44 1.42 5.56
N LEU A 25 12.63 2.69 5.92
CA LEU A 25 11.58 3.70 5.97
C LEU A 25 10.95 3.91 4.60
N ASN A 26 11.77 4.09 3.57
CA ASN A 26 11.29 4.29 2.20
C ASN A 26 10.57 3.05 1.65
N LEU A 27 11.08 1.85 1.97
CA LEU A 27 10.40 0.59 1.62
C LEU A 27 9.07 0.45 2.36
N ALA A 28 9.02 0.85 3.63
CA ALA A 28 7.80 0.86 4.44
C ALA A 28 6.72 1.78 3.85
N VAL A 29 7.10 2.95 3.31
CA VAL A 29 6.16 3.82 2.60
C VAL A 29 5.56 3.09 1.40
N PHE A 30 6.39 2.42 0.59
CA PHE A 30 5.91 1.68 -0.58
C PHE A 30 4.89 0.59 -0.22
N ILE A 31 5.23 -0.31 0.71
CA ILE A 31 4.38 -1.47 1.04
C ILE A 31 3.06 -1.09 1.69
N ASN A 32 2.95 0.11 2.27
CA ASN A 32 1.70 0.62 2.83
C ASN A 32 0.87 1.38 1.80
N MET A 33 1.51 2.20 0.96
CA MET A 33 0.81 3.05 0.00
C MET A 33 0.23 2.26 -1.17
N VAL A 34 0.93 1.23 -1.67
CA VAL A 34 0.44 0.46 -2.82
C VAL A 34 -0.89 -0.27 -2.53
N PRO A 35 -1.03 -1.04 -1.42
CA PRO A 35 -2.33 -1.64 -1.08
C PRO A 35 -3.43 -0.60 -0.85
N TYR A 36 -3.08 0.56 -0.32
CA TYR A 36 -4.04 1.64 -0.08
C TYR A 36 -4.56 2.23 -1.39
N ILE A 37 -3.69 2.46 -2.38
CA ILE A 37 -4.08 2.88 -3.73
C ILE A 37 -5.06 1.87 -4.33
N LEU A 38 -4.69 0.58 -4.32
CA LEU A 38 -5.54 -0.49 -4.87
C LEU A 38 -6.91 -0.52 -4.19
N SER A 39 -6.94 -0.41 -2.85
CA SER A 39 -8.18 -0.42 -2.08
C SER A 39 -9.08 0.79 -2.39
N MET A 40 -8.49 1.98 -2.47
CA MET A 40 -9.25 3.21 -2.71
C MET A 40 -9.73 3.34 -4.17
N THR A 41 -9.03 2.77 -5.14
CA THR A 41 -9.54 2.72 -6.53
C THR A 41 -10.84 1.90 -6.66
N GLY A 42 -11.04 0.90 -5.79
CA GLY A 42 -12.29 0.14 -5.72
C GLY A 42 -13.42 0.84 -4.96
N LEU A 43 -13.15 1.96 -4.26
CA LEU A 43 -14.10 2.62 -3.39
C LEU A 43 -15.35 3.09 -4.16
N GLU A 44 -15.19 3.67 -5.35
CA GLU A 44 -16.34 4.16 -6.12
C GLU A 44 -17.29 3.04 -6.55
N VAL A 45 -16.73 1.88 -6.95
CA VAL A 45 -17.51 0.69 -7.28
C VAL A 45 -18.28 0.21 -6.05
N LEU A 46 -17.63 0.20 -4.90
CA LEU A 46 -18.25 -0.21 -3.63
C LEU A 46 -19.37 0.77 -3.21
N LEU A 47 -19.15 2.08 -3.33
CA LEU A 47 -20.16 3.08 -3.00
C LEU A 47 -21.39 2.96 -3.90
N ARG A 48 -21.20 2.73 -5.21
CA ARG A 48 -22.29 2.49 -6.16
C ARG A 48 -23.04 1.19 -5.85
N LYS A 49 -22.32 0.10 -5.58
CA LYS A 49 -22.90 -1.20 -5.22
C LYS A 49 -23.77 -1.14 -3.96
N ASN A 50 -23.39 -0.30 -3.00
CA ASN A 50 -24.13 -0.12 -1.75
C ASN A 50 -25.25 0.94 -1.84
N MET A 51 -25.54 1.51 -3.02
CA MET A 51 -26.62 2.47 -3.25
C MET A 51 -26.61 3.64 -2.25
N VAL A 52 -25.43 4.17 -1.93
CA VAL A 52 -25.28 5.28 -0.96
C VAL A 52 -25.93 6.57 -1.48
N SER A 53 -26.25 7.49 -0.58
CA SER A 53 -26.84 8.78 -0.98
C SER A 53 -25.91 9.59 -1.89
N PRO A 54 -26.43 10.46 -2.77
CA PRO A 54 -25.60 11.26 -3.68
C PRO A 54 -24.56 12.14 -2.95
N LYS A 55 -24.89 12.63 -1.74
CA LYS A 55 -23.97 13.41 -0.92
C LYS A 55 -22.80 12.55 -0.41
N GLN A 56 -23.08 11.34 0.08
CA GLN A 56 -22.06 10.39 0.54
C GLN A 56 -21.17 9.92 -0.61
N TYR A 57 -21.76 9.64 -1.78
CA TYR A 57 -20.98 9.27 -2.97
C TYR A 57 -20.00 10.38 -3.34
N ARG A 58 -20.46 11.63 -3.46
CA ARG A 58 -19.60 12.77 -3.83
C ARG A 58 -18.48 12.97 -2.83
N LEU A 59 -18.78 12.91 -1.53
CA LEU A 59 -17.77 13.05 -0.48
C LEU A 59 -16.74 11.91 -0.55
N GLY A 60 -17.22 10.66 -0.59
CA GLY A 60 -16.37 9.48 -0.63
C GLY A 60 -15.49 9.41 -1.88
N ALA A 61 -16.05 9.71 -3.06
CA ALA A 61 -15.29 9.76 -4.32
C ALA A 61 -14.25 10.88 -4.31
N THR A 62 -14.59 12.07 -3.82
CA THR A 62 -13.65 13.20 -3.75
C THR A 62 -12.50 12.90 -2.79
N VAL A 63 -12.81 12.47 -1.56
CA VAL A 63 -11.80 12.15 -0.54
C VAL A 63 -10.97 10.95 -0.98
N GLY A 64 -11.59 9.91 -1.53
CA GLY A 64 -10.90 8.73 -2.07
C GLY A 64 -9.93 9.09 -3.19
N THR A 65 -10.35 9.96 -4.11
CA THR A 65 -9.48 10.45 -5.19
C THR A 65 -8.27 11.20 -4.64
N LEU A 66 -8.48 12.14 -3.70
CA LEU A 66 -7.39 12.88 -3.07
C LEU A 66 -6.43 11.95 -2.31
N ALA A 67 -6.97 10.93 -1.64
CA ALA A 67 -6.18 9.95 -0.92
C ALA A 67 -5.30 9.13 -1.87
N VAL A 68 -5.84 8.69 -3.02
CA VAL A 68 -5.07 8.00 -4.07
C VAL A 68 -3.96 8.91 -4.61
N LEU A 69 -4.27 10.17 -4.93
CA LEU A 69 -3.28 11.12 -5.44
C LEU A 69 -2.12 11.32 -4.44
N TYR A 70 -2.44 11.47 -3.16
CA TYR A 70 -1.43 11.61 -2.11
C TYR A 70 -0.59 10.34 -1.95
N SER A 71 -1.21 9.15 -2.00
CA SER A 71 -0.47 7.89 -1.91
C SER A 71 0.45 7.67 -3.11
N ILE A 72 0.03 8.05 -4.33
CA ILE A 72 0.89 8.02 -5.52
C ILE A 72 2.09 8.95 -5.33
N TYR A 73 1.86 10.16 -4.82
CA TYR A 73 2.95 11.08 -4.48
C TYR A 73 3.91 10.48 -3.44
N GLY A 74 3.39 9.81 -2.40
CA GLY A 74 4.22 9.13 -1.39
C GLY A 74 5.10 8.03 -1.98
N VAL A 75 4.55 7.22 -2.90
CA VAL A 75 5.32 6.19 -3.64
C VAL A 75 6.40 6.83 -4.50
N TYR A 76 6.11 7.95 -5.18
CA TYR A 76 7.12 8.69 -5.93
C TYR A 76 8.23 9.24 -5.01
N ALA A 77 7.85 9.81 -3.86
CA ALA A 77 8.76 10.46 -2.94
C ALA A 77 9.69 9.49 -2.18
N CYS A 78 9.31 8.22 -2.00
CA CYS A 78 10.17 7.25 -1.32
C CYS A 78 11.39 6.78 -2.16
N GLY A 79 11.43 7.15 -3.45
CA GLY A 79 12.60 7.02 -4.31
C GLY A 79 12.67 5.71 -5.11
N ALA A 80 13.39 5.77 -6.24
CA ALA A 80 13.41 4.71 -7.25
C ALA A 80 13.87 3.36 -6.71
N THR A 81 14.88 3.33 -5.82
CA THR A 81 15.38 2.08 -5.23
C THR A 81 14.32 1.38 -4.39
N ALA A 82 13.57 2.14 -3.59
CA ALA A 82 12.50 1.60 -2.75
C ALA A 82 11.31 1.13 -3.61
N VAL A 83 10.96 1.88 -4.66
CA VAL A 83 9.95 1.46 -5.64
C VAL A 83 10.34 0.17 -6.32
N PHE A 84 11.56 0.07 -6.85
CA PHE A 84 12.05 -1.13 -7.53
C PHE A 84 12.04 -2.36 -6.61
N GLY A 85 12.65 -2.25 -5.43
CA GLY A 85 12.68 -3.34 -4.45
C GLY A 85 11.27 -3.71 -3.97
N GLY A 86 10.43 -2.71 -3.75
CA GLY A 86 9.03 -2.90 -3.37
C GLY A 86 8.21 -3.61 -4.45
N THR A 87 8.38 -3.26 -5.72
CA THR A 87 7.71 -3.94 -6.84
C THR A 87 8.14 -5.39 -6.94
N ILE A 88 9.42 -5.71 -6.78
CA ILE A 88 9.88 -7.11 -6.75
C ILE A 88 9.19 -7.88 -5.62
N LEU A 89 9.17 -7.31 -4.41
CA LEU A 89 8.49 -7.94 -3.26
C LEU A 89 6.98 -8.12 -3.51
N MET A 90 6.33 -7.13 -4.12
CA MET A 90 4.93 -7.22 -4.52
C MET A 90 4.70 -8.37 -5.51
N LEU A 91 5.52 -8.50 -6.56
CA LEU A 91 5.42 -9.57 -7.55
C LEU A 91 5.63 -10.95 -6.92
N LEU A 92 6.58 -11.09 -6.00
CA LEU A 92 6.74 -12.31 -5.20
C LEU A 92 5.49 -12.58 -4.34
N GLY A 93 4.92 -11.54 -3.73
CA GLY A 93 3.65 -11.61 -3.02
C GLY A 93 2.50 -12.15 -3.87
N TYR A 94 2.43 -11.77 -5.15
CA TYR A 94 1.41 -12.26 -6.07
C TYR A 94 1.47 -13.77 -6.32
N ILE A 95 2.65 -14.39 -6.23
CA ILE A 95 2.80 -15.85 -6.32
C ILE A 95 2.03 -16.52 -5.18
N PHE A 96 2.20 -16.03 -3.94
CA PHE A 96 1.47 -16.53 -2.78
C PHE A 96 -0.04 -16.27 -2.89
N TYR A 97 -0.42 -15.07 -3.34
CA TYR A 97 -1.81 -14.74 -3.60
C TYR A 97 -2.44 -15.74 -4.59
N GLY A 98 -1.74 -16.10 -5.68
CA GLY A 98 -2.23 -17.06 -6.67
C GLY A 98 -2.54 -18.44 -6.06
N PHE A 99 -1.66 -18.96 -5.21
CA PHE A 99 -1.91 -20.23 -4.51
C PHE A 99 -3.10 -20.16 -3.55
N ILE A 100 -3.23 -19.07 -2.80
CA ILE A 100 -4.34 -18.86 -1.86
C ILE A 100 -5.66 -18.71 -2.62
N ALA A 101 -5.69 -17.90 -3.67
CA ALA A 101 -6.87 -17.69 -4.50
C ALA A 101 -7.33 -18.99 -5.17
N ALA A 102 -6.40 -19.81 -5.67
CA ALA A 102 -6.71 -21.12 -6.25
C ALA A 102 -7.32 -22.09 -5.23
N ARG A 103 -6.83 -22.09 -3.98
CA ARG A 103 -7.40 -22.89 -2.89
C ARG A 103 -8.83 -22.47 -2.55
N ASP A 104 -9.10 -21.17 -2.53
CA ASP A 104 -10.38 -20.62 -2.07
C ASP A 104 -11.46 -20.64 -3.18
N THR A 105 -11.06 -20.86 -4.44
CA THR A 105 -11.97 -21.04 -5.57
C THR A 105 -12.48 -22.47 -5.62
N LYS A 106 -13.75 -22.70 -5.30
CA LYS A 106 -14.38 -24.02 -5.49
C LYS A 106 -14.54 -24.28 -7.00
N PRO A 107 -14.19 -25.49 -7.51
CA PRO A 107 -14.43 -25.81 -8.90
C PRO A 107 -15.93 -25.76 -9.19
N GLU A 108 -16.33 -25.01 -10.22
CA GLU A 108 -17.70 -25.04 -10.71
C GLU A 108 -18.00 -26.47 -11.18
N VAL A 109 -18.96 -27.12 -10.54
CA VAL A 109 -19.50 -28.38 -11.03
C VAL A 109 -20.11 -28.08 -12.40
N LYS A 110 -19.50 -28.60 -13.47
CA LYS A 110 -20.12 -28.56 -14.79
C LYS A 110 -21.49 -29.21 -14.67
N ALA A 111 -22.54 -28.41 -14.85
CA ALA A 111 -23.89 -28.93 -15.00
C ALA A 111 -23.91 -29.77 -16.29
N ASN A 112 -23.92 -31.09 -16.12
CA ASN A 112 -24.25 -32.05 -17.17
C ASN A 112 -25.77 -32.19 -17.24
#